data_AF-A0A5M3N0I7-F1
#
_entry.id   AF-A0A5M3N0I7-F1
#
_cell.length_a   1.000
_cell.length_b   1.000
_cell.length_c   1.000
_cell.angle_alpha   90.00
_cell.angle_beta   90.00
_cell.angle_gamma   90.00
#
_symmetry.space_group_name_H-M   'P 1'
#
loop_
_entity.id
_entity.type
_entity.pdbx_description
1 polymer ?
#
loop_
_entity_poly.entity_id
_entity_poly.type
_entity_poly.pdbx_seq_one_letter_code
_entity_poly.pdbx_strand_id
1 'polypeptide(L)'
;MIAVARQEWSQSAPDRNFARVHALWGLCDLMRMGNASERREVLQSMLQEGIVNLRLELLRHLLCVMQQTAFKVIRSLSTKSFLGEYVTPATVAEITEAVSVCIYTGPDRIVNQVLDPETTWQSPMLLERPTTPYTSQMGTENCVKDCTRSHSMCQESVAWIMHGILRTSPPQPPEFCFEILRKRPRILDNLFDCAILERPAMYPETLIAQIACETLALLFRWPDHVVPDVNGPSDKGFIVHSWKAMSQALTILTSRPDWVDMIIEVWMHDQEEDMQRVRRQWDNMFVDHRPMVTQKDRDFNLLLKKREIVRLCLLRVITTLTHAADVCSISNSQIESFLHIAYSGCLKVGGTVLDGDPSVVIEDPQELFRQPEWTVLTNADFESPLYIAPEYVLGPTALVRLYSVLAQRGALDDIQVLQKPPNGLSSFTSLRHIQQITHPNIIRRVISISQLCVEMRLDQGRQRFAAIENNSVEIRDACAMFMSAAELAAALIAFDTSLVSNDKSKGKIH
;
A
#
# COMPACT_ATOMS: atom_id res chain seq x y z
N MET A 1 33.06 -9.33 -5.30
CA MET A 1 31.78 -9.92 -4.84
C MET A 1 30.85 -10.30 -5.97
N ILE A 2 30.50 -9.40 -6.92
CA ILE A 2 29.61 -9.74 -8.04
C ILE A 2 30.15 -10.91 -8.89
N ALA A 3 31.45 -10.93 -9.20
CA ALA A 3 32.07 -12.05 -9.92
C ALA A 3 31.87 -13.41 -9.22
N VAL A 4 31.96 -13.45 -7.88
CA VAL A 4 31.68 -14.66 -7.07
C VAL A 4 30.20 -15.01 -7.15
N ALA A 5 29.32 -14.02 -7.09
CA ALA A 5 27.88 -14.21 -7.17
C ALA A 5 27.36 -14.65 -8.55
N ARG A 6 28.10 -14.39 -9.63
CA ARG A 6 27.78 -14.84 -10.99
C ARG A 6 28.09 -16.31 -11.24
N GLN A 7 29.02 -16.90 -10.49
CA GLN A 7 29.38 -18.29 -10.71
C GLN A 7 28.22 -19.21 -10.37
N GLU A 8 27.89 -20.11 -11.31
CA GLU A 8 26.96 -21.20 -11.08
C GLU A 8 27.72 -22.40 -10.53
N TRP A 9 27.21 -22.96 -9.43
CA TRP A 9 27.80 -24.11 -8.78
C TRP A 9 26.74 -25.19 -8.59
N SER A 10 27.19 -26.44 -8.54
CA SER A 10 26.34 -27.57 -8.21
C SER A 10 25.64 -27.36 -6.87
N GLN A 11 24.43 -27.88 -6.75
CA GLN A 11 23.69 -27.94 -5.48
C GLN A 11 24.46 -28.74 -4.42
N SER A 12 25.26 -29.70 -4.86
CA SER A 12 26.10 -30.56 -4.01
C SER A 12 27.39 -29.91 -3.50
N ALA A 13 27.57 -28.58 -3.69
CA ALA A 13 28.76 -27.85 -3.25
C ALA A 13 28.42 -26.78 -2.20
N PRO A 14 28.12 -27.15 -0.94
CA PRO A 14 27.71 -26.23 0.13
C PRO A 14 28.67 -25.06 0.32
N ASP A 15 29.98 -25.31 0.41
CA ASP A 15 30.99 -24.26 0.66
C ASP A 15 31.00 -23.17 -0.42
N ARG A 16 30.77 -23.57 -1.68
CA ARG A 16 30.71 -22.62 -2.79
C ARG A 16 29.42 -21.81 -2.69
N ASN A 17 28.28 -22.47 -2.46
CA ASN A 17 27.01 -21.79 -2.25
C ASN A 17 27.06 -20.82 -1.05
N PHE A 18 27.76 -21.17 0.02
CA PHE A 18 28.05 -20.28 1.15
C PHE A 18 28.83 -19.05 0.73
N ALA A 19 29.91 -19.22 -0.04
CA ALA A 19 30.66 -18.09 -0.59
C ALA A 19 29.78 -17.17 -1.46
N ARG A 20 28.83 -17.73 -2.23
CA ARG A 20 27.82 -16.94 -2.98
C ARG A 20 26.99 -16.09 -2.06
N VAL A 21 26.39 -16.71 -1.05
CA VAL A 21 25.44 -16.07 -0.14
C VAL A 21 26.15 -14.96 0.63
N HIS A 22 27.35 -15.24 1.17
CA HIS A 22 28.15 -14.23 1.86
C HIS A 22 28.61 -13.09 0.96
N ALA A 23 28.99 -13.37 -0.29
CA ALA A 23 29.32 -12.32 -1.24
C ALA A 23 28.13 -11.40 -1.51
N LEU A 24 26.90 -11.93 -1.49
CA LEU A 24 25.68 -11.16 -1.68
C LEU A 24 25.25 -10.38 -0.45
N TRP A 25 25.40 -10.96 0.73
CA TRP A 25 25.20 -10.23 1.99
C TRP A 25 26.20 -9.08 2.13
N GLY A 26 27.46 -9.29 1.77
CA GLY A 26 28.45 -8.21 1.73
C GLY A 26 28.05 -7.05 0.81
N LEU A 27 27.40 -7.34 -0.34
CA LEU A 27 26.82 -6.28 -1.19
C LEU A 27 25.67 -5.56 -0.50
N CYS A 28 24.81 -6.27 0.24
CA CYS A 28 23.76 -5.65 1.07
C CYS A 28 24.35 -4.69 2.10
N ASP A 29 25.41 -5.10 2.78
CA ASP A 29 26.05 -4.29 3.82
C ASP A 29 26.69 -3.04 3.22
N LEU A 30 27.36 -3.16 2.07
CA LEU A 30 27.89 -1.99 1.35
C LEU A 30 26.81 -0.95 1.03
N MET A 31 25.60 -1.37 0.64
CA MET A 31 24.49 -0.46 0.35
C MET A 31 23.93 0.27 1.57
N ARG A 32 24.28 -0.17 2.78
CA ARG A 32 23.84 0.43 4.05
C ARG A 32 24.90 1.34 4.65
N MET A 33 26.10 1.35 4.09
CA MET A 33 27.22 2.15 4.55
C MET A 33 27.36 3.42 3.72
N GLY A 34 28.06 4.39 4.28
CA GLY A 34 28.31 5.66 3.62
C GLY A 34 27.11 6.59 3.54
N ASN A 35 27.36 7.76 2.97
CA ASN A 35 26.37 8.81 2.72
C ASN A 35 25.57 8.54 1.43
N ALA A 36 24.59 9.41 1.14
CA ALA A 36 23.70 9.23 -0.01
C ALA A 36 24.43 9.26 -1.37
N SER A 37 25.52 10.02 -1.52
CA SER A 37 26.30 10.07 -2.76
C SER A 37 27.07 8.76 -2.98
N GLU A 38 27.79 8.31 -1.95
CA GLU A 38 28.58 7.06 -1.99
C GLU A 38 27.70 5.86 -2.33
N ARG A 39 26.49 5.80 -1.74
CA ARG A 39 25.53 4.73 -2.04
C ARG A 39 25.02 4.75 -3.48
N ARG A 40 24.84 5.92 -4.09
CA ARG A 40 24.46 6.05 -5.52
C ARG A 40 25.58 5.58 -6.43
N GLU A 41 26.83 5.97 -6.15
CA GLU A 41 28.00 5.53 -6.92
C GLU A 41 28.19 4.01 -6.85
N VAL A 42 28.06 3.44 -5.64
CA VAL A 42 28.12 1.98 -5.45
C VAL A 42 26.99 1.30 -6.21
N LEU A 43 25.75 1.79 -6.11
CA LEU A 43 24.61 1.24 -6.84
C LEU A 43 24.84 1.28 -8.36
N GLN A 44 25.26 2.41 -8.91
CA GLN A 44 25.56 2.53 -10.34
C GLN A 44 26.62 1.53 -10.78
N SER A 45 27.69 1.36 -9.99
CA SER A 45 28.73 0.36 -10.27
C SER A 45 28.15 -1.06 -10.27
N MET A 46 27.26 -1.39 -9.33
CA MET A 46 26.58 -2.69 -9.31
C MET A 46 25.62 -2.88 -10.51
N LEU A 47 24.95 -1.82 -10.96
CA LEU A 47 24.05 -1.85 -12.11
C LEU A 47 24.80 -2.05 -13.42
N GLN A 48 25.96 -1.41 -13.60
CA GLN A 48 26.87 -1.65 -14.73
C GLN A 48 27.33 -3.12 -14.76
N GLU A 49 27.53 -3.70 -13.58
CA GLU A 49 27.80 -5.12 -13.40
C GLU A 49 26.53 -5.99 -13.41
N GLY A 50 25.40 -5.51 -13.93
CA GLY A 50 24.21 -6.32 -14.17
C GLY A 50 23.63 -6.99 -12.94
N ILE A 51 23.75 -6.38 -11.74
CA ILE A 51 23.29 -7.00 -10.48
C ILE A 51 21.81 -7.39 -10.55
N VAL A 52 20.96 -6.56 -11.16
CA VAL A 52 19.51 -6.80 -11.26
C VAL A 52 19.20 -8.05 -12.07
N ASN A 53 19.78 -8.20 -13.26
CA ASN A 53 19.57 -9.38 -14.11
C ASN A 53 20.01 -10.65 -13.40
N LEU A 54 21.19 -10.61 -12.78
CA LEU A 54 21.70 -11.72 -11.99
C LEU A 54 20.78 -12.07 -10.82
N ARG A 55 20.11 -11.09 -10.21
CA ARG A 55 19.12 -11.36 -9.14
C ARG A 55 17.86 -12.00 -9.72
N LEU A 56 17.34 -11.50 -10.84
CA LEU A 56 16.15 -12.05 -11.50
C LEU A 56 16.36 -13.51 -11.92
N GLU A 57 17.54 -13.87 -12.39
CA GLU A 57 17.93 -15.27 -12.65
C GLU A 57 17.86 -16.11 -11.37
N LEU A 58 18.40 -15.60 -10.26
CA LEU A 58 18.41 -16.28 -8.98
C LEU A 58 17.04 -16.42 -8.31
N LEU A 59 16.06 -15.58 -8.66
CA LEU A 59 14.68 -15.77 -8.22
C LEU A 59 14.10 -17.10 -8.71
N ARG A 60 14.62 -17.62 -9.83
CA ARG A 60 14.22 -18.91 -10.42
C ARG A 60 15.09 -20.08 -9.95
N HIS A 61 16.04 -19.84 -9.04
CA HIS A 61 16.98 -20.85 -8.59
C HIS A 61 16.28 -21.99 -7.81
N LEU A 62 16.83 -23.20 -7.89
CA LEU A 62 16.26 -24.39 -7.24
C LEU A 62 16.40 -24.36 -5.71
N LEU A 63 17.53 -23.89 -5.17
CA LEU A 63 17.73 -23.71 -3.73
C LEU A 63 17.01 -22.46 -3.19
N CYS A 64 16.21 -22.63 -2.13
CA CYS A 64 15.48 -21.55 -1.47
C CYS A 64 16.41 -20.46 -0.90
N VAL A 65 17.58 -20.83 -0.37
CA VAL A 65 18.54 -19.86 0.18
C VAL A 65 19.02 -18.85 -0.87
N MET A 66 19.14 -19.27 -2.12
CA MET A 66 19.54 -18.39 -3.22
C MET A 66 18.42 -17.43 -3.61
N GLN A 67 17.18 -17.92 -3.66
CA GLN A 67 16.00 -17.09 -3.92
C GLN A 67 15.84 -16.03 -2.82
N GLN A 68 15.85 -16.43 -1.55
CA GLN A 68 15.75 -15.51 -0.42
C GLN A 68 16.88 -14.48 -0.42
N THR A 69 18.12 -14.91 -0.69
CA THR A 69 19.25 -13.99 -0.76
C THR A 69 19.09 -13.00 -1.91
N ALA A 70 18.59 -13.45 -3.07
CA ALA A 70 18.31 -12.55 -4.18
C ALA A 70 17.23 -11.51 -3.81
N PHE A 71 16.14 -11.91 -3.15
CA PHE A 71 15.14 -10.97 -2.65
C PHE A 71 15.70 -9.99 -1.62
N LYS A 72 16.54 -10.45 -0.67
CA LYS A 72 17.20 -9.57 0.30
C LYS A 72 18.07 -8.52 -0.39
N VAL A 73 18.81 -8.89 -1.43
CA VAL A 73 19.62 -7.96 -2.23
C VAL A 73 18.74 -6.96 -2.96
N ILE A 74 17.70 -7.42 -3.67
CA ILE A 74 16.78 -6.51 -4.38
C ILE A 74 16.09 -5.57 -3.39
N ARG A 75 15.63 -6.06 -2.24
CA ARG A 75 15.05 -5.22 -1.17
C ARG A 75 16.05 -4.18 -0.69
N SER A 76 17.30 -4.56 -0.45
CA SER A 76 18.31 -3.61 0.01
C SER A 76 18.64 -2.57 -1.06
N LEU A 77 18.67 -2.96 -2.33
CA LEU A 77 18.79 -2.04 -3.48
C LEU A 77 17.61 -1.07 -3.52
N SER A 78 16.38 -1.55 -3.29
CA SER A 78 15.16 -0.76 -3.41
C SER A 78 14.86 0.15 -2.21
N THR A 79 15.06 -0.31 -0.97
CA THR A 79 14.65 0.45 0.22
C THR A 79 15.81 1.20 0.89
N LYS A 80 17.03 0.63 0.86
CA LYS A 80 18.20 1.17 1.59
C LYS A 80 19.18 1.93 0.68
N SER A 81 19.00 1.78 -0.62
CA SER A 81 19.71 2.50 -1.67
C SER A 81 18.68 3.20 -2.58
N PHE A 82 19.00 3.39 -3.85
CA PHE A 82 18.26 4.24 -4.78
C PHE A 82 17.83 3.50 -6.05
N LEU A 83 17.55 2.19 -6.00
CA LEU A 83 17.27 1.40 -7.20
C LEU A 83 16.16 2.01 -8.07
N GLY A 84 15.10 2.54 -7.44
CA GLY A 84 14.00 3.19 -8.14
C GLY A 84 14.41 4.36 -9.04
N GLU A 85 15.50 5.07 -8.72
CA GLU A 85 16.00 6.20 -9.51
C GLU A 85 16.65 5.76 -10.84
N TYR A 86 17.09 4.50 -10.94
CA TYR A 86 17.95 4.01 -12.04
C TYR A 86 17.34 2.90 -12.88
N VAL A 87 16.20 2.33 -12.50
CA VAL A 87 15.57 1.23 -13.23
C VAL A 87 14.50 1.72 -14.19
N THR A 88 14.36 1.01 -15.31
CA THR A 88 13.31 1.32 -16.30
C THR A 88 11.94 0.79 -15.82
N PRO A 89 10.82 1.36 -16.28
CA PRO A 89 9.48 0.84 -16.01
C PRO A 89 9.32 -0.65 -16.36
N ALA A 90 9.96 -1.11 -17.45
CA ALA A 90 9.91 -2.51 -17.85
C ALA A 90 10.60 -3.44 -16.83
N THR A 91 11.78 -3.04 -16.33
CA THR A 91 12.50 -3.76 -15.28
C THR A 91 11.69 -3.79 -13.99
N VAL A 92 11.04 -2.67 -13.62
CA VAL A 92 10.15 -2.64 -12.45
C VAL A 92 8.99 -3.59 -12.63
N ALA A 93 8.32 -3.59 -13.79
CA ALA A 93 7.23 -4.51 -14.06
C ALA A 93 7.66 -5.99 -13.95
N GLU A 94 8.87 -6.32 -14.42
CA GLU A 94 9.47 -7.65 -14.27
C GLU A 94 9.72 -8.04 -12.81
N ILE A 95 10.33 -7.14 -12.04
CA ILE A 95 10.57 -7.35 -10.62
C ILE A 95 9.23 -7.53 -9.90
N THR A 96 8.27 -6.61 -10.10
CA THR A 96 6.95 -6.59 -9.47
C THR A 96 6.15 -7.86 -9.75
N GLU A 97 6.14 -8.38 -10.98
CA GLU A 97 5.47 -9.66 -11.25
C GLU A 97 6.17 -10.83 -10.53
N ALA A 98 7.50 -10.88 -10.55
CA ALA A 98 8.25 -11.96 -9.91
C ALA A 98 8.09 -11.99 -8.38
N VAL A 99 8.07 -10.82 -7.75
CA VAL A 99 7.87 -10.69 -6.29
C VAL A 99 6.43 -11.02 -5.90
N SER A 100 5.41 -10.60 -6.67
CA SER A 100 4.03 -10.99 -6.40
C SER A 100 3.83 -12.50 -6.44
N VAL A 101 4.39 -13.20 -7.44
CA VAL A 101 4.30 -14.68 -7.51
C VAL A 101 4.94 -15.34 -6.30
N CYS A 102 6.05 -14.81 -5.80
CA CYS A 102 6.69 -15.33 -4.59
C CYS A 102 5.83 -15.14 -3.34
N ILE A 103 5.07 -14.04 -3.25
CA ILE A 103 4.17 -13.78 -2.12
C ILE A 103 3.08 -14.86 -2.06
N TYR A 104 2.60 -15.41 -3.18
CA TYR A 104 1.63 -16.53 -3.17
C TYR A 104 2.22 -17.90 -2.89
N THR A 105 3.54 -18.05 -3.01
CA THR A 105 4.14 -19.37 -2.86
C THR A 105 4.08 -19.80 -1.41
N GLY A 106 3.51 -20.97 -1.11
CA GLY A 106 3.45 -21.51 0.24
C GLY A 106 4.83 -21.95 0.79
N PRO A 107 4.91 -22.28 2.09
CA PRO A 107 6.16 -22.65 2.75
C PRO A 107 6.64 -24.07 2.40
N ASP A 108 5.85 -24.88 1.68
CA ASP A 108 6.14 -26.30 1.44
C ASP A 108 7.53 -26.54 0.85
N ARG A 109 7.93 -25.69 -0.11
CA ARG A 109 9.23 -25.84 -0.78
C ARG A 109 10.41 -25.63 0.17
N ILE A 110 10.35 -24.61 1.02
CA ILE A 110 11.41 -24.33 1.99
C ILE A 110 11.42 -25.38 3.10
N VAL A 111 10.24 -25.83 3.56
CA VAL A 111 10.11 -26.91 4.54
C VAL A 111 10.74 -28.20 3.99
N ASN A 112 10.39 -28.60 2.78
CA ASN A 112 10.93 -29.81 2.15
C ASN A 112 12.46 -29.76 2.04
N GLN A 113 13.02 -28.61 1.62
CA GLN A 113 14.47 -28.48 1.48
C GLN A 113 15.24 -28.42 2.80
N VAL A 114 14.62 -27.90 3.86
CA VAL A 114 15.26 -27.88 5.20
C VAL A 114 15.26 -29.27 5.82
N LEU A 115 14.25 -30.09 5.53
CA LEU A 115 14.13 -31.46 6.00
C LEU A 115 14.93 -32.48 5.17
N ASP A 116 15.23 -32.16 3.91
CA ASP A 116 16.01 -33.00 3.01
C ASP A 116 17.52 -33.01 3.40
N PRO A 117 18.12 -34.17 3.67
CA PRO A 117 19.56 -34.29 3.97
C PRO A 117 20.49 -33.65 2.92
N GLU A 118 20.11 -33.63 1.64
CA GLU A 118 20.94 -33.05 0.57
C GLU A 118 20.97 -31.53 0.60
N THR A 119 19.93 -30.90 1.18
CA THR A 119 19.76 -29.44 1.17
C THR A 119 19.63 -28.81 2.56
N THR A 120 19.60 -29.60 3.63
CA THR A 120 19.48 -29.13 5.02
C THR A 120 20.64 -28.24 5.47
N TRP A 121 21.79 -28.31 4.80
CA TRP A 121 22.94 -27.44 5.04
C TRP A 121 22.60 -25.95 4.88
N GLN A 122 21.53 -25.60 4.14
CA GLN A 122 21.12 -24.22 3.92
C GLN A 122 20.33 -23.63 5.10
N SER A 123 19.86 -24.46 6.03
CA SER A 123 19.01 -24.07 7.16
C SER A 123 19.57 -22.92 8.02
N PRO A 124 20.87 -22.92 8.40
CA PRO A 124 21.43 -21.81 9.18
C PRO A 124 21.33 -20.46 8.46
N MET A 125 21.43 -20.45 7.13
CA MET A 125 21.36 -19.23 6.32
C MET A 125 19.93 -18.74 6.09
N LEU A 126 19.00 -19.66 5.88
CA LEU A 126 17.57 -19.35 5.74
C LEU A 126 16.98 -18.78 7.04
N LEU A 127 17.42 -19.32 8.17
CA LEU A 127 16.90 -18.96 9.49
C LEU A 127 17.70 -17.85 10.17
N GLU A 128 18.80 -17.39 9.57
CA GLU A 128 19.75 -16.39 10.12
C GLU A 128 20.24 -16.76 11.53
N ARG A 129 20.55 -18.04 11.77
CA ARG A 129 21.00 -18.57 13.07
C ARG A 129 22.40 -19.16 13.01
N PRO A 130 23.12 -19.26 14.15
CA PRO A 130 24.46 -19.85 14.20
C PRO A 130 24.51 -21.27 13.61
N THR A 131 25.67 -21.64 13.10
CA THR A 131 25.98 -22.77 12.19
C THR A 131 25.74 -24.19 12.72
N THR A 132 25.16 -24.39 13.90
CA THR A 132 24.84 -25.76 14.34
C THR A 132 23.65 -26.30 13.53
N PRO A 133 23.72 -27.54 12.98
CA PRO A 133 22.63 -28.14 12.21
C PRO A 133 21.34 -28.13 13.01
N TYR A 134 20.42 -27.25 12.62
CA TYR A 134 19.22 -26.89 13.38
C TYR A 134 18.33 -28.11 13.71
N THR A 135 18.28 -29.06 12.77
CA THR A 135 17.51 -30.31 12.86
C THR A 135 18.04 -31.30 13.91
N SER A 136 19.30 -31.19 14.33
CA SER A 136 19.91 -32.11 15.31
C SER A 136 19.60 -31.74 16.76
N GLN A 137 19.25 -30.48 17.03
CA GLN A 137 18.97 -29.96 18.37
C GLN A 137 17.49 -29.66 18.60
N MET A 138 16.73 -29.43 17.53
CA MET A 138 15.33 -29.08 17.57
C MET A 138 14.50 -30.13 16.82
N GLY A 139 13.44 -30.64 17.46
CA GLY A 139 12.56 -31.63 16.82
C GLY A 139 11.96 -31.11 15.50
N THR A 140 11.65 -32.04 14.59
CA THR A 140 11.13 -31.75 13.23
C THR A 140 9.97 -30.74 13.24
N GLU A 141 9.05 -30.86 14.19
CA GLU A 141 7.89 -29.96 14.30
C GLU A 141 8.28 -28.49 14.48
N ASN A 142 9.24 -28.21 15.37
CA ASN A 142 9.70 -26.85 15.61
C ASN A 142 10.47 -26.32 14.40
N CYS A 143 11.24 -27.17 13.72
CA CYS A 143 11.90 -26.80 12.48
C CYS A 143 10.91 -26.34 11.40
N VAL A 144 9.79 -27.07 11.24
CA VAL A 144 8.73 -26.70 10.30
C VAL A 144 8.09 -25.35 10.68
N LYS A 145 7.81 -25.15 11.96
CA LYS A 145 7.28 -23.87 12.50
C LYS A 145 8.22 -22.69 12.21
N ASP A 146 9.50 -22.81 12.50
CA ASP A 146 10.49 -21.76 12.24
C ASP A 146 10.66 -21.48 10.74
N CYS A 147 10.66 -22.53 9.90
CA CYS A 147 10.74 -22.37 8.45
C CYS A 147 9.51 -21.63 7.90
N THR A 148 8.33 -21.95 8.41
CA THR A 148 7.07 -21.31 8.02
C THR A 148 7.06 -19.83 8.41
N ARG A 149 7.57 -19.51 9.60
CA ARG A 149 7.73 -18.12 10.05
C ARG A 149 8.77 -17.37 9.20
N SER A 150 9.95 -17.94 8.97
CA SER A 150 10.99 -17.34 8.13
C SER A 150 10.50 -17.09 6.70
N HIS A 151 9.74 -18.04 6.14
CA HIS A 151 9.08 -17.87 4.84
C HIS A 151 8.12 -16.67 4.84
N SER A 152 7.26 -16.57 5.85
CA SER A 152 6.30 -15.47 5.97
C SER A 152 6.99 -14.10 6.10
N MET A 153 8.08 -14.05 6.89
CA MET A 153 8.93 -12.85 6.97
C MET A 153 9.59 -12.52 5.62
N CYS A 154 9.99 -13.54 4.86
CA CYS A 154 10.51 -13.37 3.51
C CYS A 154 9.43 -12.82 2.56
N GLN A 155 8.20 -13.32 2.60
CA GLN A 155 7.09 -12.81 1.78
C GLN A 155 6.82 -11.32 2.05
N GLU A 156 6.76 -10.91 3.32
CA GLU A 156 6.65 -9.49 3.66
C GLU A 156 7.86 -8.69 3.14
N SER A 157 9.06 -9.23 3.31
CA SER A 157 10.29 -8.62 2.80
C SER A 157 10.26 -8.42 1.29
N VAL A 158 9.67 -9.37 0.58
CA VAL A 158 9.47 -9.33 -0.87
C VAL A 158 8.43 -8.26 -1.25
N ALA A 159 7.35 -8.09 -0.49
CA ALA A 159 6.38 -7.02 -0.72
C ALA A 159 7.02 -5.62 -0.65
N TRP A 160 7.95 -5.40 0.28
CA TRP A 160 8.69 -4.14 0.41
C TRP A 160 9.54 -3.78 -0.81
N ILE A 161 9.86 -4.73 -1.69
CA ILE A 161 10.63 -4.46 -2.90
C ILE A 161 9.87 -3.50 -3.83
N MET A 162 8.62 -3.84 -4.15
CA MET A 162 7.79 -3.05 -5.09
C MET A 162 7.58 -1.64 -4.57
N HIS A 163 7.11 -1.57 -3.32
CA HIS A 163 6.92 -0.31 -2.62
C HIS A 163 8.22 0.51 -2.58
N GLY A 164 9.38 -0.11 -2.29
CA GLY A 164 10.67 0.60 -2.24
C GLY A 164 11.11 1.20 -3.57
N ILE A 165 10.87 0.48 -4.69
CA ILE A 165 11.19 0.96 -6.05
C ILE A 165 10.31 2.16 -6.43
N LEU A 166 9.02 2.11 -6.11
CA LEU A 166 8.08 3.19 -6.43
C LEU A 166 8.25 4.40 -5.52
N ARG A 167 8.79 4.21 -4.31
CA ARG A 167 8.86 5.25 -3.29
C ARG A 167 10.22 5.93 -3.24
N THR A 168 10.50 6.72 -4.27
CA THR A 168 11.71 7.52 -4.43
C THR A 168 11.55 8.94 -3.89
N SER A 169 12.67 9.68 -3.82
CA SER A 169 12.69 11.12 -3.56
C SER A 169 13.77 11.74 -4.48
N PRO A 170 13.40 12.45 -5.55
CA PRO A 170 12.05 12.90 -5.87
C PRO A 170 11.11 11.73 -6.20
N PRO A 171 9.80 11.89 -5.97
CA PRO A 171 8.85 10.82 -6.25
C PRO A 171 8.76 10.44 -7.74
N GLN A 172 8.35 9.21 -8.04
CA GLN A 172 8.21 8.76 -9.42
C GLN A 172 7.13 9.58 -10.17
N PRO A 173 7.39 9.95 -11.45
CA PRO A 173 6.41 10.65 -12.26
C PRO A 173 5.27 9.70 -12.67
N PRO A 174 4.03 10.21 -12.86
CA PRO A 174 2.88 9.37 -13.26
C PRO A 174 3.11 8.56 -14.54
N GLU A 175 3.88 9.09 -15.50
CA GLU A 175 4.27 8.39 -16.74
C GLU A 175 5.04 7.10 -16.44
N PHE A 176 5.89 7.09 -15.41
CA PHE A 176 6.64 5.91 -15.01
C PHE A 176 5.71 4.80 -14.51
N CYS A 177 4.74 5.15 -13.65
CA CYS A 177 3.74 4.22 -13.13
C CYS A 177 2.82 3.69 -14.24
N PHE A 178 2.37 4.56 -15.14
CA PHE A 178 1.60 4.17 -16.32
C PHE A 178 2.37 3.15 -17.18
N GLU A 179 3.64 3.38 -17.45
CA GLU A 179 4.45 2.49 -18.27
C GLU A 179 4.66 1.10 -17.63
N ILE A 180 4.79 1.03 -16.30
CA ILE A 180 4.81 -0.25 -15.57
C ILE A 180 3.53 -1.03 -15.84
N LEU A 181 2.38 -0.38 -15.62
CA LEU A 181 1.07 -1.02 -15.77
C LEU A 181 0.76 -1.36 -17.23
N ARG A 182 1.18 -0.51 -18.17
CA ARG A 182 1.02 -0.76 -19.62
C ARG A 182 1.77 -2.02 -20.04
N LYS A 183 2.97 -2.25 -19.48
CA LYS A 183 3.76 -3.44 -19.79
C LYS A 183 3.18 -4.70 -19.15
N ARG A 184 2.72 -4.63 -17.90
CA ARG A 184 2.17 -5.79 -17.18
C ARG A 184 0.93 -5.41 -16.35
N PRO A 185 -0.26 -5.35 -16.97
CA PRO A 185 -1.51 -5.01 -16.26
C PRO A 185 -1.85 -5.96 -15.11
N ARG A 186 -1.43 -7.23 -15.20
CA ARG A 186 -1.66 -8.27 -14.17
C ARG A 186 -1.06 -7.95 -12.81
N ILE A 187 -0.14 -6.98 -12.74
CA ILE A 187 0.37 -6.45 -11.48
C ILE A 187 -0.78 -5.97 -10.58
N LEU A 188 -1.86 -5.42 -11.15
CA LEU A 188 -3.00 -4.95 -10.37
C LEU A 188 -3.72 -6.11 -9.69
N ASP A 189 -4.08 -7.15 -10.46
CA ASP A 189 -4.72 -8.36 -9.91
C ASP A 189 -3.84 -8.97 -8.81
N ASN A 190 -2.54 -9.12 -9.11
CA ASN A 190 -1.56 -9.63 -8.18
C ASN A 190 -1.44 -8.80 -6.89
N LEU A 191 -1.66 -7.48 -6.92
CA LEU A 191 -1.61 -6.64 -5.73
C LEU A 191 -2.90 -6.73 -4.92
N PHE A 192 -4.06 -6.84 -5.58
CA PHE A 192 -5.34 -7.08 -4.90
C PHE A 192 -5.35 -8.46 -4.22
N ASP A 193 -4.93 -9.49 -4.93
CA ASP A 193 -4.77 -10.84 -4.40
C ASP A 193 -3.80 -10.83 -3.18
N CYS A 194 -2.78 -9.96 -3.14
CA CYS A 194 -1.82 -9.87 -2.04
C CYS A 194 -2.48 -9.20 -0.82
N ALA A 195 -3.40 -8.28 -1.10
CA ALA A 195 -4.11 -7.51 -0.09
C ALA A 195 -5.19 -8.32 0.64
N ILE A 196 -5.63 -9.44 0.06
CA ILE A 196 -6.60 -10.39 0.66
C ILE A 196 -5.94 -11.66 1.20
N LEU A 197 -4.62 -11.72 1.28
CA LEU A 197 -3.94 -12.88 1.87
C LEU A 197 -4.24 -12.99 3.37
N GLU A 198 -4.68 -14.17 3.80
CA GLU A 198 -4.86 -14.47 5.21
C GLU A 198 -3.54 -14.35 5.97
N ARG A 199 -3.59 -13.83 7.20
CA ARG A 199 -2.44 -13.77 8.09
C ARG A 199 -1.94 -15.18 8.44
N PRO A 200 -0.65 -15.50 8.21
CA PRO A 200 -0.09 -16.77 8.64
C PRO A 200 -0.11 -16.89 10.16
N ALA A 201 -0.54 -18.04 10.70
CA ALA A 201 -0.58 -18.27 12.14
C ALA A 201 0.79 -18.12 12.83
N MET A 202 1.87 -18.37 12.09
CA MET A 202 3.26 -18.27 12.58
C MET A 202 3.86 -16.86 12.41
N TYR A 203 3.18 -15.94 11.71
CA TYR A 203 3.61 -14.55 11.50
C TYR A 203 2.38 -13.60 11.38
N PRO A 204 1.51 -13.56 12.41
CA PRO A 204 0.29 -12.75 12.39
C PRO A 204 0.56 -11.24 12.28
N GLU A 205 1.76 -10.79 12.65
CA GLU A 205 2.20 -9.40 12.54
C GLU A 205 2.42 -8.89 11.11
N THR A 206 2.24 -9.74 10.09
CA THR A 206 2.61 -9.43 8.72
C THR A 206 1.95 -8.16 8.18
N LEU A 207 2.68 -7.39 7.37
CA LEU A 207 2.20 -6.16 6.76
C LEU A 207 1.93 -6.28 5.26
N ILE A 208 1.87 -7.50 4.69
CA ILE A 208 1.71 -7.71 3.24
C ILE A 208 0.51 -6.94 2.68
N ALA A 209 -0.66 -7.05 3.31
CA ALA A 209 -1.87 -6.39 2.82
C ALA A 209 -1.76 -4.87 2.80
N GLN A 210 -1.17 -4.31 3.86
CA GLN A 210 -0.85 -2.90 3.92
C GLN A 210 0.12 -2.50 2.81
N ILE A 211 1.22 -3.23 2.63
CA ILE A 211 2.27 -2.88 1.65
C ILE A 211 1.70 -2.94 0.23
N ALA A 212 0.86 -3.94 -0.07
CA ALA A 212 0.18 -4.07 -1.34
C ALA A 212 -0.73 -2.85 -1.61
N CYS A 213 -1.53 -2.44 -0.63
CA CYS A 213 -2.38 -1.25 -0.72
C CYS A 213 -1.59 0.06 -0.83
N GLU A 214 -0.50 0.22 -0.07
CA GLU A 214 0.40 1.37 -0.23
C GLU A 214 1.03 1.40 -1.64
N THR A 215 1.38 0.23 -2.18
CA THR A 215 1.91 0.10 -3.56
C THR A 215 0.87 0.51 -4.59
N LEU A 216 -0.39 0.10 -4.43
CA LEU A 216 -1.51 0.55 -5.26
C LEU A 216 -1.67 2.08 -5.19
N ALA A 217 -1.62 2.67 -3.99
CA ALA A 217 -1.70 4.12 -3.83
C ALA A 217 -0.52 4.86 -4.50
N LEU A 218 0.69 4.30 -4.48
CA LEU A 218 1.86 4.84 -5.19
C LEU A 218 1.70 4.79 -6.71
N LEU A 219 1.09 3.73 -7.26
CA LEU A 219 0.84 3.59 -8.70
C LEU A 219 -0.15 4.63 -9.24
N PHE A 220 -1.11 5.06 -8.41
CA PHE A 220 -2.16 6.03 -8.77
C PHE A 220 -1.99 7.36 -8.03
N ARG A 221 -0.76 7.74 -7.70
CA ARG A 221 -0.46 8.92 -6.89
C ARG A 221 -0.68 10.22 -7.66
N TRP A 222 -1.31 11.18 -6.99
CA TRP A 222 -1.43 12.56 -7.45
C TRP A 222 -0.11 13.31 -7.33
N PRO A 223 0.21 14.24 -8.26
CA PRO A 223 1.30 15.17 -8.04
C PRO A 223 1.06 15.98 -6.75
N ASP A 224 2.06 16.05 -5.86
CA ASP A 224 1.90 16.58 -4.50
C ASP A 224 1.53 18.08 -4.43
N HIS A 225 1.65 18.80 -5.54
CA HIS A 225 1.31 20.22 -5.66
C HIS A 225 -0.06 20.47 -6.30
N VAL A 226 -0.83 19.41 -6.59
CA VAL A 226 -2.14 19.50 -7.23
C VAL A 226 -3.22 19.11 -6.22
N VAL A 227 -4.19 20.00 -6.02
CA VAL A 227 -5.47 19.65 -5.40
C VAL A 227 -6.45 19.35 -6.54
N PRO A 228 -7.03 18.14 -6.61
CA PRO A 228 -8.03 17.86 -7.63
C PRO A 228 -9.18 18.87 -7.57
N ASP A 229 -9.71 19.25 -8.73
CA ASP A 229 -10.78 20.25 -8.90
C ASP A 229 -10.41 21.71 -8.59
N VAL A 230 -9.14 22.01 -8.27
CA VAL A 230 -8.65 23.38 -8.04
C VAL A 230 -7.69 23.80 -9.16
N ASN A 231 -8.05 24.86 -9.89
CA ASN A 231 -7.18 25.47 -10.89
C ASN A 231 -6.05 26.25 -10.20
N GLY A 232 -4.89 25.61 -10.03
CA GLY A 232 -3.68 26.25 -9.49
C GLY A 232 -2.92 27.11 -10.51
N PRO A 233 -2.06 28.04 -10.05
CA PRO A 233 -1.18 28.85 -10.90
C PRO A 233 0.01 28.06 -11.49
N SER A 234 0.18 26.80 -11.12
CA SER A 234 1.25 25.91 -11.58
C SER A 234 1.16 25.64 -13.09
N ASP A 235 2.29 25.30 -13.71
CA ASP A 235 2.43 25.08 -15.16
C ASP A 235 1.34 24.14 -15.71
N LYS A 236 0.32 24.72 -16.37
CA LYS A 236 -0.84 23.99 -16.89
C LYS A 236 -0.43 22.85 -17.81
N GLY A 237 0.71 22.97 -18.52
CA GLY A 237 1.23 21.91 -19.38
C GLY A 237 1.67 20.67 -18.59
N PHE A 238 2.36 20.88 -17.47
CA PHE A 238 2.83 19.80 -16.59
C PHE A 238 1.65 19.04 -15.95
N ILE A 239 0.63 19.77 -15.47
CA ILE A 239 -0.57 19.19 -14.88
C ILE A 239 -1.31 18.32 -15.91
N VAL A 240 -1.49 18.83 -17.13
CA VAL A 240 -2.21 18.09 -18.20
C VAL A 240 -1.48 16.81 -18.58
N HIS A 241 -0.15 16.83 -18.67
CA HIS A 241 0.63 15.63 -19.00
C HIS A 241 0.54 14.58 -17.89
N SER A 242 0.81 14.99 -16.64
CA SER A 242 0.75 14.12 -15.46
C SER A 242 -0.63 13.50 -15.26
N TRP A 243 -1.68 14.31 -15.43
CA TRP A 243 -3.07 13.85 -15.35
C TRP A 243 -3.42 12.87 -16.47
N LYS A 244 -2.92 13.11 -17.69
CA LYS A 244 -3.12 12.18 -18.81
C LYS A 244 -2.49 10.82 -18.52
N ALA A 245 -1.24 10.77 -18.06
CA ALA A 245 -0.60 9.50 -17.72
C ALA A 245 -1.34 8.76 -16.59
N MET A 246 -1.73 9.49 -15.54
CA MET A 246 -2.48 8.90 -14.43
C MET A 246 -3.86 8.38 -14.86
N SER A 247 -4.62 9.13 -15.66
CA SER A 247 -5.92 8.66 -16.17
C SER A 247 -5.79 7.45 -17.11
N GLN A 248 -4.70 7.37 -17.88
CA GLN A 248 -4.39 6.16 -18.67
C GLN A 248 -4.04 4.97 -17.76
N ALA A 249 -3.32 5.18 -16.66
CA ALA A 249 -3.06 4.14 -15.67
C ALA A 249 -4.37 3.66 -15.01
N LEU A 250 -5.27 4.58 -14.63
CA LEU A 250 -6.59 4.24 -14.08
C LEU A 250 -7.46 3.50 -15.09
N THR A 251 -7.37 3.85 -16.37
CA THR A 251 -8.07 3.11 -17.45
C THR A 251 -7.60 1.65 -17.53
N ILE A 252 -6.32 1.38 -17.27
CA ILE A 252 -5.83 0.00 -17.19
C ILE A 252 -6.50 -0.74 -16.02
N LEU A 253 -6.63 -0.10 -14.85
CA LEU A 253 -7.34 -0.66 -13.71
C LEU A 253 -8.81 -0.93 -14.02
N THR A 254 -9.55 0.05 -14.55
CA THR A 254 -10.98 -0.11 -14.85
C THR A 254 -11.27 -1.06 -16.02
N SER A 255 -10.25 -1.40 -16.82
CA SER A 255 -10.32 -2.44 -17.86
C SER A 255 -10.12 -3.87 -17.33
N ARG A 256 -9.66 -4.04 -16.09
CA ARG A 256 -9.53 -5.37 -15.47
C ARG A 256 -10.93 -5.96 -15.20
N PRO A 257 -11.11 -7.29 -15.37
CA PRO A 257 -12.35 -7.93 -14.97
C PRO A 257 -12.57 -7.76 -13.47
N ASP A 258 -13.82 -7.55 -13.06
CA ASP A 258 -14.24 -7.54 -11.65
C ASP A 258 -13.47 -6.54 -10.76
N TRP A 259 -12.90 -5.47 -11.35
CA TRP A 259 -12.05 -4.52 -10.62
C TRP A 259 -12.75 -3.82 -9.45
N VAL A 260 -14.06 -3.63 -9.54
CA VAL A 260 -14.88 -3.10 -8.44
C VAL A 260 -14.93 -4.09 -7.29
N ASP A 261 -15.19 -5.36 -7.60
CA ASP A 261 -15.25 -6.42 -6.60
C ASP A 261 -13.88 -6.66 -5.98
N MET A 262 -12.78 -6.58 -6.73
CA MET A 262 -11.42 -6.65 -6.17
C MET A 262 -11.17 -5.58 -5.10
N ILE A 263 -11.57 -4.32 -5.34
CA ILE A 263 -11.42 -3.24 -4.35
C ILE A 263 -12.31 -3.49 -3.13
N ILE A 264 -13.54 -3.94 -3.34
CA ILE A 264 -14.49 -4.20 -2.26
C ILE A 264 -14.05 -5.41 -1.44
N GLU A 265 -13.52 -6.45 -2.07
CA GLU A 265 -13.03 -7.65 -1.41
C GLU A 265 -11.88 -7.34 -0.46
N VAL A 266 -10.93 -6.48 -0.84
CA VAL A 266 -9.89 -6.01 0.10
C VAL A 266 -10.49 -5.29 1.30
N TRP A 267 -11.48 -4.42 1.08
CA TRP A 267 -12.16 -3.72 2.17
C TRP A 267 -12.90 -4.69 3.10
N MET A 268 -13.62 -5.66 2.52
CA MET A 268 -14.38 -6.66 3.29
C MET A 268 -13.44 -7.60 4.06
N HIS A 269 -12.38 -8.09 3.43
CA HIS A 269 -11.35 -8.89 4.08
C HIS A 269 -10.72 -8.15 5.25
N ASP A 270 -10.39 -6.86 5.07
CA ASP A 270 -9.93 -6.02 6.18
C ASP A 270 -10.96 -5.98 7.30
N GLN A 271 -12.23 -5.67 7.02
CA GLN A 271 -13.29 -5.52 8.04
C GLN A 271 -13.61 -6.83 8.78
N GLU A 272 -13.68 -7.95 8.07
CA GLU A 272 -14.09 -9.26 8.57
C GLU A 272 -12.98 -10.02 9.30
N GLU A 273 -11.74 -9.52 9.29
CA GLU A 273 -10.61 -10.14 9.99
C GLU A 273 -10.87 -10.25 11.51
N ASP A 274 -10.93 -11.50 12.00
CA ASP A 274 -11.06 -11.80 13.43
C ASP A 274 -9.78 -11.45 14.20
N MET A 275 -9.73 -10.22 14.72
CA MET A 275 -8.61 -9.74 15.51
C MET A 275 -8.40 -10.51 16.82
N GLN A 276 -9.42 -11.19 17.36
CA GLN A 276 -9.24 -12.05 18.52
C GLN A 276 -8.51 -13.34 18.15
N ARG A 277 -8.76 -13.90 16.96
CA ARG A 277 -7.96 -14.98 16.39
C ARG A 277 -6.52 -14.53 16.16
N VAL A 278 -6.31 -13.36 15.54
CA VAL A 278 -4.97 -12.81 15.30
C VAL A 278 -4.23 -12.58 16.62
N ARG A 279 -4.90 -12.05 17.65
CA ARG A 279 -4.32 -11.87 18.99
C ARG A 279 -3.93 -13.19 19.64
N ARG A 280 -4.77 -14.23 19.55
CA ARG A 280 -4.42 -15.58 20.05
C ARG A 280 -3.21 -16.16 19.35
N GLN A 281 -3.14 -16.05 18.02
CA GLN A 281 -1.98 -16.49 17.25
C GLN A 281 -0.71 -15.73 17.64
N TRP A 282 -0.84 -14.41 17.81
CA TRP A 282 0.23 -13.54 18.31
C TRP A 282 0.72 -14.04 19.67
N ASP A 283 -0.16 -14.18 20.65
CA ASP A 283 0.21 -14.60 22.01
C ASP A 283 0.85 -16.00 22.04
N ASN A 284 0.35 -16.95 21.25
CA ASN A 284 0.91 -18.30 21.11
C ASN A 284 2.33 -18.28 20.55
N MET A 285 2.61 -17.41 19.56
CA MET A 285 3.93 -17.28 18.98
C MET A 285 4.99 -16.85 20.02
N PHE A 286 4.63 -15.98 20.97
CA PHE A 286 5.55 -15.58 22.06
C PHE A 286 5.83 -16.70 23.08
N VAL A 287 4.91 -17.66 23.23
CA VAL A 287 5.09 -18.82 24.12
C VAL A 287 6.00 -19.84 23.46
N ASP A 288 5.75 -20.13 22.18
CA ASP A 288 6.47 -21.16 21.43
C ASP A 288 7.86 -20.70 20.97
N HIS A 289 8.02 -19.42 20.65
CA HIS A 289 9.26 -18.84 20.14
C HIS A 289 9.73 -17.77 21.14
N ARG A 290 10.56 -18.15 22.12
CA ARG A 290 11.14 -17.22 23.11
C ARG A 290 11.69 -15.98 22.40
N PRO A 291 11.07 -14.80 22.48
CA PRO A 291 11.68 -13.60 21.93
C PRO A 291 12.58 -12.97 22.99
N MET A 292 13.72 -12.42 22.55
CA MET A 292 14.57 -11.51 23.34
C MET A 292 13.89 -10.17 23.67
N VAL A 293 12.61 -9.95 23.30
CA VAL A 293 11.93 -8.65 23.41
C VAL A 293 10.63 -8.79 24.22
N THR A 294 10.54 -8.00 25.29
CA THR A 294 9.51 -8.06 26.34
C THR A 294 8.28 -7.17 26.08
N GLN A 295 8.10 -6.61 24.89
CA GLN A 295 7.15 -5.50 24.64
C GLN A 295 5.85 -5.90 23.90
N LYS A 296 5.18 -6.95 24.39
CA LYS A 296 4.04 -7.61 23.72
C LYS A 296 2.87 -6.70 23.29
N ASP A 297 2.43 -5.76 24.14
CA ASP A 297 1.19 -5.02 23.89
C ASP A 297 1.35 -3.80 22.98
N ARG A 298 2.50 -3.11 23.02
CA ARG A 298 2.72 -1.94 22.13
C ARG A 298 2.85 -2.38 20.67
N ASP A 299 3.42 -3.55 20.44
CA ASP A 299 3.63 -4.10 19.10
C ASP A 299 2.30 -4.55 18.47
N PHE A 300 1.36 -5.06 19.27
CA PHE A 300 0.02 -5.41 18.77
C PHE A 300 -0.84 -4.18 18.45
N ASN A 301 -0.77 -3.12 19.27
CA ASN A 301 -1.45 -1.86 18.93
C ASN A 301 -0.90 -1.24 17.64
N LEU A 302 0.40 -1.41 17.38
CA LEU A 302 0.97 -1.02 16.09
C LEU A 302 0.32 -1.81 14.95
N LEU A 303 0.09 -3.12 15.10
CA LEU A 303 -0.61 -3.93 14.09
C LEU A 303 -2.00 -3.39 13.76
N LEU A 304 -2.79 -3.01 14.78
CA LEU A 304 -4.11 -2.38 14.58
C LEU A 304 -4.00 -1.07 13.80
N LYS A 305 -3.05 -0.20 14.18
CA LYS A 305 -2.77 1.03 13.43
C LYS A 305 -2.35 0.77 11.98
N LYS A 306 -1.65 -0.34 11.72
CA LYS A 306 -1.21 -0.75 10.39
C LYS A 306 -2.36 -1.28 9.53
N ARG A 307 -3.36 -1.91 10.14
CA ARG A 307 -4.61 -2.32 9.48
C ARG A 307 -5.38 -1.11 8.93
N GLU A 308 -5.53 -0.05 9.70
CA GLU A 308 -6.18 1.19 9.25
C GLU A 308 -5.59 1.75 7.94
N ILE A 309 -4.28 1.61 7.73
CA ILE A 309 -3.60 2.10 6.51
C ILE A 309 -4.13 1.41 5.24
N VAL A 310 -4.59 0.16 5.32
CA VAL A 310 -5.25 -0.54 4.20
C VAL A 310 -6.46 0.28 3.73
N ARG A 311 -7.35 0.63 4.67
CA ARG A 311 -8.55 1.43 4.43
C ARG A 311 -8.22 2.82 3.88
N LEU A 312 -7.20 3.49 4.42
CA LEU A 312 -6.73 4.79 3.93
C LEU A 312 -6.31 4.72 2.46
N CYS A 313 -5.53 3.69 2.10
CA CYS A 313 -5.07 3.49 0.73
C CYS A 313 -6.23 3.21 -0.23
N LEU A 314 -7.18 2.36 0.17
CA LEU A 314 -8.39 2.08 -0.64
C LEU A 314 -9.24 3.34 -0.84
N LEU A 315 -9.49 4.11 0.23
CA LEU A 315 -10.22 5.38 0.12
C LEU A 315 -9.49 6.38 -0.79
N ARG A 316 -8.16 6.44 -0.75
CA ARG A 316 -7.36 7.26 -1.68
C ARG A 316 -7.49 6.78 -3.12
N VAL A 317 -7.48 5.48 -3.38
CA VAL A 317 -7.71 4.90 -4.73
C VAL A 317 -9.11 5.23 -5.22
N ILE A 318 -10.15 5.03 -4.39
CA ILE A 318 -11.54 5.39 -4.72
C ILE A 318 -11.67 6.90 -5.00
N THR A 319 -11.09 7.74 -4.16
CA THR A 319 -11.07 9.21 -4.33
C THR A 319 -10.44 9.62 -5.67
N THR A 320 -9.41 8.89 -6.11
CA THR A 320 -8.71 9.13 -7.37
C THR A 320 -9.53 8.64 -8.58
N LEU A 321 -10.08 7.43 -8.49
CA LEU A 321 -10.96 6.86 -9.51
C LEU A 321 -12.21 7.70 -9.76
N THR A 322 -12.82 8.19 -8.69
CA THR A 322 -14.05 9.00 -8.77
C THR A 322 -13.82 10.34 -9.43
N HIS A 323 -12.69 10.99 -9.16
CA HIS A 323 -12.30 12.19 -9.89
C HIS A 323 -12.00 11.90 -11.38
N ALA A 324 -11.54 10.69 -11.71
CA ALA A 324 -11.33 10.25 -13.10
C ALA A 324 -12.54 9.53 -13.74
N ALA A 325 -13.72 9.55 -13.11
CA ALA A 325 -14.79 8.61 -13.42
C ALA A 325 -15.27 8.68 -14.88
N ASP A 326 -15.41 9.87 -15.44
CA ASP A 326 -15.86 10.06 -16.82
C ASP A 326 -14.78 9.64 -17.83
N VAL A 327 -13.51 9.98 -17.56
CA VAL A 327 -12.38 9.61 -18.43
C VAL A 327 -12.19 8.09 -18.46
N CYS A 328 -12.38 7.43 -17.32
CA CYS A 328 -12.21 5.98 -17.18
C CYS A 328 -13.49 5.18 -17.49
N SER A 329 -14.54 5.83 -17.99
CA SER A 329 -15.84 5.22 -18.33
C SER A 329 -16.47 4.40 -17.19
N ILE A 330 -16.31 4.86 -15.94
CA ILE A 330 -16.89 4.20 -14.77
C ILE A 330 -18.40 4.43 -14.78
N SER A 331 -19.20 3.36 -14.73
CA SER A 331 -20.67 3.43 -14.74
C SER A 331 -21.27 3.82 -13.38
N ASN A 332 -22.55 4.21 -13.35
CA ASN A 332 -23.22 4.56 -12.10
C ASN A 332 -23.29 3.39 -11.11
N SER A 333 -23.57 2.18 -11.59
CA SER A 333 -23.60 0.98 -10.73
C SER A 333 -22.26 0.70 -10.02
N GLN A 334 -21.14 1.00 -10.69
CA GLN A 334 -19.80 0.87 -10.11
C GLN A 334 -19.52 1.96 -9.08
N ILE A 335 -19.95 3.21 -9.35
CA ILE A 335 -19.89 4.32 -8.38
C ILE A 335 -20.75 4.00 -7.14
N GLU A 336 -21.98 3.52 -7.34
CA GLU A 336 -22.90 3.12 -6.28
C GLU A 336 -22.33 1.99 -5.41
N SER A 337 -21.56 1.08 -6.00
CA SER A 337 -20.90 -0.02 -5.27
C SER A 337 -19.88 0.48 -4.25
N PHE A 338 -19.25 1.65 -4.46
CA PHE A 338 -18.29 2.21 -3.50
C PHE A 338 -18.91 3.07 -2.38
N LEU A 339 -20.20 3.38 -2.46
CA LEU A 339 -20.87 4.25 -1.48
C LEU A 339 -20.73 3.74 -0.05
N HIS A 340 -20.85 2.43 0.17
CA HIS A 340 -20.79 1.84 1.50
C HIS A 340 -19.38 1.94 2.12
N ILE A 341 -18.32 1.77 1.32
CA ILE A 341 -16.92 1.93 1.76
C ILE A 341 -16.67 3.37 2.21
N ALA A 342 -16.99 4.33 1.33
CA ALA A 342 -16.77 5.74 1.62
C ALA A 342 -17.62 6.24 2.80
N TYR A 343 -18.86 5.74 2.92
CA TYR A 343 -19.74 6.03 4.04
C TYR A 343 -19.20 5.51 5.38
N SER A 344 -18.69 4.27 5.41
CA SER A 344 -18.05 3.72 6.61
C SER A 344 -16.86 4.57 7.08
N GLY A 345 -16.03 5.06 6.15
CA GLY A 345 -14.93 5.98 6.47
C GLY A 345 -15.40 7.34 7.00
N CYS A 346 -16.58 7.81 6.60
CA CYS A 346 -17.17 9.09 7.03
C CYS A 346 -17.67 9.08 8.48
N LEU A 347 -18.04 7.92 9.04
CA LEU A 347 -18.67 7.84 10.36
C LEU A 347 -17.70 8.00 11.55
N LYS A 348 -16.38 8.00 11.30
CA LYS A 348 -15.34 7.99 12.35
C LYS A 348 -14.99 9.35 12.95
N VAL A 349 -15.70 10.41 12.56
CA VAL A 349 -15.43 11.80 12.99
C VAL A 349 -15.84 12.07 14.47
N GLY A 350 -16.30 11.05 15.21
CA GLY A 350 -16.84 11.19 16.57
C GLY A 350 -16.04 10.45 17.63
N GLY A 351 -14.88 10.98 18.01
CA GLY A 351 -14.21 10.61 19.29
C GLY A 351 -14.90 11.20 20.52
N THR A 352 -16.03 11.90 20.35
CA THR A 352 -16.78 12.55 21.41
C THR A 352 -18.27 12.17 21.35
N VAL A 353 -18.73 11.46 22.40
CA VAL A 353 -19.95 11.77 23.17
C VAL A 353 -21.25 10.95 22.96
N LEU A 354 -21.36 9.89 22.15
CA LEU A 354 -22.68 9.23 22.00
C LEU A 354 -22.89 7.75 22.34
N ASP A 355 -21.89 6.94 22.70
CA ASP A 355 -22.21 5.73 23.46
C ASP A 355 -20.99 5.17 24.19
N GLY A 356 -21.19 4.87 25.48
CA GLY A 356 -20.15 4.43 26.41
C GLY A 356 -19.79 2.96 26.26
N ASP A 357 -19.50 2.49 25.04
CA ASP A 357 -19.02 1.13 24.82
C ASP A 357 -17.47 1.11 24.82
N PRO A 358 -16.83 0.66 25.91
CA PRO A 358 -15.37 0.53 26.00
C PRO A 358 -14.79 -0.56 25.09
N SER A 359 -15.61 -1.29 24.33
CA SER A 359 -15.14 -2.29 23.37
C SER A 359 -14.78 -1.71 21.99
N VAL A 360 -15.19 -0.47 21.68
CA VAL A 360 -14.73 0.24 20.48
C VAL A 360 -13.42 0.93 20.84
N VAL A 361 -12.32 0.21 20.69
CA VAL A 361 -10.98 0.83 20.67
C VAL A 361 -11.01 1.88 19.56
N ILE A 362 -11.10 3.15 19.95
CA ILE A 362 -10.96 4.26 19.00
C ILE A 362 -9.54 4.14 18.44
N GLU A 363 -9.45 3.65 17.22
CA GLU A 363 -8.22 3.68 16.44
C GLU A 363 -7.79 5.14 16.35
N ASP A 364 -6.68 5.46 17.00
CA ASP A 364 -6.06 6.79 16.98
C ASP A 364 -5.84 7.19 15.52
N PRO A 365 -6.38 8.33 15.04
CA PRO A 365 -6.42 8.66 13.62
C PRO A 365 -5.02 8.53 12.99
N GLN A 366 -4.88 7.57 12.09
CA GLN A 366 -3.60 7.36 11.41
C GLN A 366 -3.54 8.17 10.12
N GLU A 367 -2.36 8.70 9.85
CA GLU A 367 -2.01 9.32 8.58
C GLU A 367 -0.86 8.54 7.98
N LEU A 368 -0.90 8.30 6.67
CA LEU A 368 0.26 7.71 6.01
C LEU A 368 1.19 8.84 5.61
N PHE A 369 2.17 9.11 6.46
CA PHE A 369 3.36 9.86 6.11
C PHE A 369 4.59 9.01 6.41
N ARG A 370 5.10 8.33 5.39
CA ARG A 370 6.23 7.43 5.54
C ARG A 370 7.45 8.11 4.92
N GLN A 371 8.63 8.00 5.55
CA GLN A 371 9.92 8.42 4.98
C GLN A 371 10.68 7.24 4.34
N PRO A 372 11.36 7.40 3.19
CA PRO A 372 12.08 6.29 2.55
C PRO A 372 13.11 5.72 3.53
N GLU A 373 13.31 4.39 3.58
CA GLU A 373 14.14 3.78 4.63
C GLU A 373 15.60 4.30 4.61
N TRP A 374 16.12 4.67 3.43
CA TRP A 374 17.44 5.26 3.30
C TRP A 374 17.60 6.60 4.03
N THR A 375 16.54 7.39 4.23
CA THR A 375 16.64 8.71 4.90
C THR A 375 17.01 8.56 6.37
N VAL A 376 16.47 7.52 7.02
CA VAL A 376 16.81 7.15 8.40
C VAL A 376 18.28 6.72 8.49
N LEU A 377 18.80 6.09 7.43
CA LEU A 377 20.17 5.59 7.40
C LEU A 377 21.21 6.66 7.05
N THR A 378 20.81 7.75 6.37
CA THR A 378 21.74 8.80 5.93
C THR A 378 21.51 10.14 6.63
N ASN A 379 20.46 10.28 7.45
CA ASN A 379 20.00 11.55 8.01
C ASN A 379 19.88 12.66 6.96
N ALA A 380 19.48 12.28 5.75
CA ALA A 380 19.37 13.22 4.64
C ALA A 380 17.93 13.71 4.50
N ASP A 381 17.79 14.97 4.10
CA ASP A 381 16.51 15.49 3.65
C ASP A 381 16.01 14.72 2.43
N PHE A 382 14.70 14.63 2.31
CA PHE A 382 14.00 13.97 1.22
C PHE A 382 12.84 14.83 0.76
N GLU A 383 12.30 14.60 -0.43
CA GLU A 383 11.04 15.17 -0.88
C GLU A 383 9.88 14.26 -0.47
N SER A 384 8.75 14.82 -0.03
CA SER A 384 7.61 14.06 0.52
C SER A 384 7.16 12.96 -0.46
N PRO A 385 7.33 11.67 -0.16
CA PRO A 385 7.19 10.65 -1.19
C PRO A 385 5.74 10.19 -1.41
N LEU A 386 4.92 10.20 -0.36
CA LEU A 386 3.49 9.91 -0.40
C LEU A 386 2.86 10.38 0.90
N TYR A 387 1.78 11.14 0.79
CA TYR A 387 0.94 11.51 1.91
C TYR A 387 -0.52 11.09 1.68
N ILE A 388 -1.07 10.33 2.62
CA ILE A 388 -2.49 9.95 2.64
C ILE A 388 -3.11 10.50 3.92
N ALA A 389 -4.10 11.36 3.74
CA ALA A 389 -4.85 11.99 4.81
C ALA A 389 -5.59 10.93 5.67
N PRO A 390 -5.95 11.26 6.92
CA PRO A 390 -6.57 10.28 7.80
C PRO A 390 -7.97 9.90 7.33
N GLU A 391 -8.49 8.79 7.87
CA GLU A 391 -9.75 8.17 7.40
C GLU A 391 -10.92 9.14 7.52
N TYR A 392 -10.94 9.91 8.61
CA TYR A 392 -11.97 10.90 8.90
C TYR A 392 -11.97 12.09 7.93
N VAL A 393 -10.92 12.28 7.11
CA VAL A 393 -10.88 13.26 6.01
C VAL A 393 -11.15 12.56 4.68
N LEU A 394 -10.50 11.42 4.41
CA LEU A 394 -10.65 10.72 3.13
C LEU A 394 -12.01 10.05 2.93
N GLY A 395 -12.64 9.54 3.98
CA GLY A 395 -13.99 8.98 3.93
C GLY A 395 -15.00 10.02 3.41
N PRO A 396 -15.11 11.19 4.05
CA PRO A 396 -15.91 12.29 3.54
C PRO A 396 -15.52 12.74 2.13
N THR A 397 -14.21 12.87 1.82
CA THR A 397 -13.75 13.27 0.49
C THR A 397 -14.22 12.29 -0.58
N ALA A 398 -14.01 10.99 -0.37
CA ALA A 398 -14.45 9.95 -1.28
C ALA A 398 -15.97 9.97 -1.46
N LEU A 399 -16.71 10.06 -0.36
CA LEU A 399 -18.18 10.00 -0.38
C LEU A 399 -18.79 11.21 -1.09
N VAL A 400 -18.31 12.42 -0.80
CA VAL A 400 -18.79 13.65 -1.45
C VAL A 400 -18.45 13.62 -2.94
N ARG A 401 -17.30 13.08 -3.36
CA ARG A 401 -16.98 12.88 -4.78
C ARG A 401 -17.90 11.87 -5.45
N LEU A 402 -18.21 10.74 -4.80
CA LEU A 402 -19.19 9.77 -5.32
C LEU A 402 -20.55 10.45 -5.53
N TYR A 403 -21.05 11.23 -4.55
CA TYR A 403 -22.28 12.02 -4.71
C TYR A 403 -22.19 13.04 -5.83
N SER A 404 -21.05 13.72 -5.98
CA SER A 404 -20.82 14.69 -7.06
C SER A 404 -20.96 14.05 -8.43
N VAL A 405 -20.34 12.89 -8.66
CA VAL A 405 -20.44 12.17 -9.94
C VAL A 405 -21.88 11.70 -10.18
N LEU A 406 -22.54 11.13 -9.18
CA LEU A 406 -23.94 10.70 -9.29
C LEU A 406 -24.88 11.87 -9.57
N ALA A 407 -24.66 13.02 -8.92
CA ALA A 407 -25.42 14.24 -9.15
C ALA A 407 -25.16 14.79 -10.56
N GLN A 408 -23.91 14.95 -10.98
CA GLN A 408 -23.57 15.43 -12.35
C GLN A 408 -24.22 14.59 -13.45
N ARG A 409 -24.40 13.29 -13.21
CA ARG A 409 -25.04 12.35 -14.15
C ARG A 409 -26.57 12.25 -13.97
N GLY A 410 -27.16 13.05 -13.08
CA GLY A 410 -28.59 13.06 -12.77
C GLY A 410 -29.10 11.80 -12.05
N ALA A 411 -28.22 10.90 -11.62
CA ALA A 411 -28.57 9.59 -11.07
C ALA A 411 -28.86 9.62 -9.56
N LEU A 412 -28.36 10.62 -8.83
CA LEU A 412 -28.44 10.65 -7.36
C LEU A 412 -29.88 10.64 -6.84
N ASP A 413 -30.78 11.40 -7.46
CA ASP A 413 -32.20 11.44 -7.09
C ASP A 413 -32.93 10.13 -7.42
N ASP A 414 -32.52 9.48 -8.51
CA ASP A 414 -33.16 8.29 -9.04
C ASP A 414 -32.92 7.05 -8.16
N ILE A 415 -31.84 7.04 -7.38
CA ILE A 415 -31.51 5.91 -6.48
C ILE A 415 -32.63 5.65 -5.48
N GLN A 416 -33.29 6.70 -4.98
CA GLN A 416 -34.37 6.59 -4.00
C GLN A 416 -35.64 5.91 -4.57
N VAL A 417 -35.84 5.97 -5.89
CA VAL A 417 -37.03 5.39 -6.54
C VAL A 417 -36.78 4.00 -7.13
N LEU A 418 -35.53 3.51 -7.10
CA LEU A 418 -35.18 2.18 -7.57
C LEU A 418 -35.93 1.10 -6.76
N GLN A 419 -36.56 0.17 -7.48
CA GLN A 419 -37.23 -1.01 -6.88
C GLN A 419 -36.36 -2.27 -6.93
N LYS A 420 -35.31 -2.26 -7.76
CA LYS A 420 -34.39 -3.38 -7.97
C LYS A 420 -32.95 -2.87 -7.99
N PRO A 421 -31.98 -3.67 -7.52
CA PRO A 421 -30.57 -3.32 -7.63
C PRO A 421 -30.19 -3.04 -9.09
N PRO A 422 -29.40 -1.98 -9.37
CA PRO A 422 -28.89 -1.70 -10.70
C PRO A 422 -28.05 -2.85 -11.26
N ASN A 423 -28.13 -3.05 -12.58
CA ASN A 423 -27.31 -4.04 -13.25
C ASN A 423 -25.83 -3.64 -13.12
N GLY A 424 -24.96 -4.57 -12.72
CA GLY A 424 -23.53 -4.31 -12.52
C GLY A 424 -23.17 -3.81 -11.12
N LEU A 425 -24.14 -3.73 -10.20
CA LEU A 425 -23.86 -3.51 -8.78
C LEU A 425 -23.07 -4.70 -8.21
N SER A 426 -22.03 -4.43 -7.42
CA SER A 426 -21.24 -5.44 -6.73
C SER A 426 -22.11 -6.37 -5.89
N SER A 427 -21.74 -7.65 -5.82
CA SER A 427 -22.44 -8.65 -4.98
C SER A 427 -22.43 -8.33 -3.49
N PHE A 428 -21.49 -7.49 -3.05
CA PHE A 428 -21.37 -7.04 -1.65
C PHE A 428 -22.22 -5.81 -1.35
N THR A 429 -22.83 -5.19 -2.37
CA THR A 429 -23.63 -3.97 -2.22
C THR A 429 -25.11 -4.26 -2.41
N SER A 430 -25.92 -3.85 -1.44
CA SER A 430 -27.39 -3.99 -1.53
C SER A 430 -28.06 -2.67 -1.93
N LEU A 431 -29.20 -2.78 -2.64
CA LEU A 431 -30.04 -1.62 -2.96
C LEU A 431 -30.42 -0.82 -1.69
N ARG A 432 -30.73 -1.53 -0.60
CA ARG A 432 -31.09 -0.92 0.67
C ARG A 432 -29.96 -0.06 1.22
N HIS A 433 -28.72 -0.53 1.13
CA HIS A 433 -27.56 0.25 1.57
C HIS A 433 -27.40 1.53 0.74
N ILE A 434 -27.44 1.44 -0.59
CA ILE A 434 -27.27 2.63 -1.44
C ILE A 434 -28.42 3.63 -1.24
N GLN A 435 -29.66 3.17 -1.05
CA GLN A 435 -30.81 4.03 -0.73
C GLN A 435 -30.66 4.72 0.62
N GLN A 436 -30.21 4.00 1.65
CA GLN A 436 -29.99 4.59 2.96
C GLN A 436 -28.90 5.67 2.90
N ILE A 437 -27.77 5.38 2.26
CA ILE A 437 -26.61 6.28 2.19
C ILE A 437 -26.96 7.54 1.38
N THR A 438 -27.66 7.39 0.25
CA THR A 438 -28.06 8.50 -0.62
C THR A 438 -29.33 9.22 -0.16
N HIS A 439 -29.91 8.85 0.99
CA HIS A 439 -31.10 9.53 1.49
C HIS A 439 -30.78 11.00 1.79
N PRO A 440 -31.64 11.98 1.44
CA PRO A 440 -31.35 13.41 1.60
C PRO A 440 -30.92 13.82 3.01
N ASN A 441 -31.51 13.22 4.06
CA ASN A 441 -31.10 13.48 5.44
C ASN A 441 -29.69 12.98 5.75
N ILE A 442 -29.26 11.86 5.17
CA ILE A 442 -27.90 11.34 5.34
C ILE A 442 -26.92 12.21 4.57
N ILE A 443 -27.24 12.63 3.34
CA ILE A 443 -26.43 13.57 2.57
C ILE A 443 -26.20 14.87 3.34
N ARG A 444 -27.25 15.48 3.91
CA ARG A 444 -27.11 16.70 4.75
C ARG A 444 -26.18 16.47 5.93
N ARG A 445 -26.31 15.34 6.62
CA ARG A 445 -25.43 14.97 7.73
C ARG A 445 -23.97 14.83 7.27
N VAL A 446 -23.73 14.19 6.13
CA VAL A 446 -22.39 14.03 5.55
C VAL A 446 -21.78 15.38 5.20
N ILE A 447 -22.56 16.32 4.65
CA ILE A 447 -22.09 17.69 4.38
C ILE A 447 -21.62 18.37 5.67
N SER A 448 -22.43 18.32 6.73
CA SER A 448 -22.05 18.91 8.03
C SER A 448 -20.79 18.28 8.62
N ILE A 449 -20.67 16.94 8.54
CA ILE A 449 -19.46 16.22 8.96
C ILE A 449 -18.25 16.70 8.14
N SER A 450 -18.40 16.79 6.82
CA SER A 450 -17.33 17.20 5.92
C SER A 450 -16.84 18.63 6.22
N GLN A 451 -17.75 19.57 6.49
CA GLN A 451 -17.42 20.94 6.87
C GLN A 451 -16.63 20.98 8.18
N LEU A 452 -17.08 20.23 9.20
CA LEU A 452 -16.35 20.09 10.46
C LEU A 452 -14.95 19.51 10.24
N CYS A 453 -14.81 18.49 9.39
CA CYS A 453 -13.51 17.90 9.06
C CYS A 453 -12.57 18.90 8.38
N VAL A 454 -13.08 19.75 7.48
CA VAL A 454 -12.29 20.82 6.85
C VAL A 454 -11.78 21.78 7.92
N GLU A 455 -12.64 22.27 8.81
CA GLU A 455 -12.27 23.20 9.88
C GLU A 455 -11.23 22.60 10.82
N MET A 456 -11.50 21.38 11.34
CA MET A 456 -10.56 20.65 12.19
C MET A 456 -9.20 20.47 11.53
N ARG A 457 -9.18 20.13 10.22
CA ARG A 457 -7.95 19.89 9.49
C ARG A 457 -7.16 21.17 9.22
N LEU A 458 -7.84 22.28 8.94
CA LEU A 458 -7.23 23.60 8.82
C LEU A 458 -6.61 24.04 10.16
N ASP A 459 -7.30 23.82 11.27
CA ASP A 459 -6.81 24.17 12.60
C ASP A 459 -5.57 23.35 12.98
N GLN A 460 -5.57 22.05 12.69
CA GLN A 460 -4.38 21.20 12.83
C GLN A 460 -3.20 21.74 12.00
N GLY A 461 -3.45 22.11 10.74
CA GLY A 461 -2.44 22.73 9.86
C GLY A 461 -1.89 24.03 10.44
N ARG A 462 -2.74 24.91 10.97
CA ARG A 462 -2.34 26.18 11.61
C ARG A 462 -1.53 25.94 12.88
N GLN A 463 -1.96 25.02 13.74
CA GLN A 463 -1.25 24.66 14.97
C GLN A 463 0.13 24.10 14.66
N ARG A 464 0.21 23.19 13.68
CA ARG A 464 1.47 22.60 13.24
C ARG A 464 2.40 23.64 12.65
N PHE A 465 1.87 24.54 11.82
CA PHE A 465 2.63 25.64 11.22
C PHE A 465 3.15 26.63 12.27
N ALA A 466 2.36 26.95 13.29
CA ALA A 466 2.77 27.86 14.37
C ALA A 466 3.86 27.26 15.28
N ALA A 467 3.96 25.93 15.35
CA ALA A 467 4.96 25.23 16.16
C ALA A 467 6.31 25.03 15.45
N ILE A 468 6.48 25.52 14.21
CA ILE A 468 7.68 25.27 13.40
C ILE A 468 8.88 26.07 13.94
N GLU A 469 9.89 25.37 14.45
CA GLU A 469 11.16 25.95 14.92
C GLU A 469 12.29 25.94 13.86
N ASN A 470 11.94 25.80 12.57
CA ASN A 470 12.81 25.63 11.37
C ASN A 470 13.03 24.19 10.85
N ASN A 471 12.16 23.23 11.17
CA ASN A 471 12.26 21.87 10.62
C ASN A 471 11.54 21.74 9.26
N SER A 472 12.26 21.32 8.22
CA SER A 472 11.72 21.12 6.85
C SER A 472 10.62 20.06 6.78
N VAL A 473 10.60 19.11 7.73
CA VAL A 473 9.59 18.05 7.82
C VAL A 473 8.26 18.60 8.34
N GLU A 474 8.30 19.47 9.35
CA GLU A 474 7.09 20.04 9.96
C GLU A 474 6.34 20.98 9.00
N ILE A 475 7.09 21.70 8.15
CA ILE A 475 6.51 22.48 7.05
C ILE A 475 5.73 21.55 6.10
N ARG A 476 6.30 20.40 5.75
CA ARG A 476 5.67 19.43 4.84
C ARG A 476 4.44 18.79 5.46
N ASP A 477 4.49 18.45 6.75
CA ASP A 477 3.33 17.96 7.50
C ASP A 477 2.20 19.00 7.47
N ALA A 478 2.50 20.28 7.76
CA ALA A 478 1.52 21.35 7.74
C ALA A 478 0.94 21.56 6.33
N CYS A 479 1.78 21.56 5.29
CA CYS A 479 1.33 21.62 3.90
C CYS A 479 0.38 20.46 3.57
N ALA A 480 0.71 19.24 3.98
CA ALA A 480 -0.12 18.07 3.74
C ALA A 480 -1.49 18.17 4.42
N MET A 481 -1.56 18.74 5.63
CA MET A 481 -2.82 19.06 6.31
C MET A 481 -3.66 20.04 5.48
N PHE A 482 -3.10 21.18 5.07
CA PHE A 482 -3.79 22.17 4.24
C PHE A 482 -4.27 21.60 2.91
N MET A 483 -3.44 20.80 2.23
CA MET A 483 -3.79 20.16 0.96
C MET A 483 -4.97 19.19 1.13
N SER A 484 -4.98 18.39 2.19
CA SER A 484 -6.11 17.48 2.47
C SER A 484 -7.41 18.20 2.80
N ALA A 485 -7.34 19.33 3.52
CA ALA A 485 -8.50 20.18 3.79
C ALA A 485 -9.02 20.83 2.50
N ALA A 486 -8.12 21.34 1.66
CA ALA A 486 -8.46 21.92 0.37
C ALA A 486 -9.11 20.88 -0.57
N GLU A 487 -8.63 19.64 -0.57
CA GLU A 487 -9.20 18.55 -1.37
C GLU A 487 -10.66 18.25 -0.98
N LEU A 488 -10.95 18.16 0.33
CA LEU A 488 -12.31 17.95 0.81
C LEU A 488 -13.22 19.15 0.52
N ALA A 489 -12.72 20.37 0.71
CA ALA A 489 -13.45 21.60 0.39
C ALA A 489 -13.78 21.70 -1.10
N ALA A 490 -12.84 21.35 -1.97
CA ALA A 490 -13.05 21.31 -3.42
C ALA A 490 -14.13 20.29 -3.81
N ALA A 491 -14.11 19.10 -3.19
CA ALA A 491 -15.16 18.10 -3.41
C ALA A 491 -16.55 18.63 -2.98
N LEU A 492 -16.66 19.33 -1.85
CA LEU A 492 -17.92 19.95 -1.40
C LEU A 492 -18.44 21.00 -2.39
N ILE A 493 -17.56 21.86 -2.91
CA ILE A 493 -17.91 22.88 -3.90
C ILE A 493 -18.36 22.23 -5.22
N ALA A 494 -17.66 21.18 -5.66
CA ALA A 494 -18.04 20.41 -6.85
C ALA A 494 -19.43 19.77 -6.69
N PHE A 495 -19.72 19.23 -5.50
CA PHE A 495 -21.03 18.67 -5.20
C PHE A 495 -22.13 19.74 -5.24
N ASP A 496 -21.95 20.87 -4.56
CA ASP A 496 -22.91 21.98 -4.57
C ASP A 496 -23.20 22.48 -5.99
N THR A 497 -22.14 22.65 -6.79
CA THR A 497 -22.26 23.06 -8.20
C THR A 497 -23.06 22.05 -9.02
N SER A 498 -22.86 20.75 -8.78
CA SER A 498 -23.60 19.69 -9.47
C SER A 498 -25.10 19.70 -9.14
N LEU A 499 -25.47 19.96 -7.88
CA LEU A 499 -26.87 20.07 -7.47
C LEU A 499 -27.57 21.26 -8.14
N VAL A 500 -26.92 22.43 -8.15
CA VAL A 500 -27.47 23.64 -8.80
C VAL A 500 -27.64 23.44 -10.32
N SER A 501 -26.70 22.75 -10.97
CA SER A 501 -26.79 22.47 -12.40
C SER A 501 -27.98 21.56 -12.74
N ASN A 502 -28.28 20.59 -11.89
CA ASN A 502 -29.42 19.69 -12.04
C ASN A 502 -30.75 20.41 -11.89
N ASP A 503 -30.89 21.28 -10.88
CA ASP A 503 -32.14 22.03 -10.67
C ASP A 503 -32.49 22.93 -11.86
N LYS A 504 -31.46 23.57 -12.46
CA LYS A 504 -31.62 24.32 -13.71
C LYS A 504 -32.04 23.44 -14.88
N SER A 505 -31.47 22.24 -15.01
CA SER A 505 -31.82 21.30 -16.10
C SER A 505 -33.23 20.71 -15.95
N LYS A 506 -33.73 20.56 -14.71
CA LYS A 506 -35.09 20.06 -14.39
C LYS A 506 -36.16 21.16 -14.42
N GLY A 507 -35.81 22.39 -14.81
CA GLY A 507 -36.76 23.51 -14.93
C GLY A 507 -37.36 23.98 -13.60
N LYS A 508 -36.79 23.57 -12.47
CA LYS A 508 -37.17 24.07 -11.14
C LYS A 508 -36.35 25.33 -10.86
N ILE A 509 -36.80 26.44 -11.40
CA ILE A 509 -36.37 27.76 -10.93
C ILE A 509 -37.11 28.00 -9.60
N HIS A 510 -36.35 28.33 -8.55
CA HIS A 510 -36.85 28.69 -7.23
C HIS A 510 -38.03 29.66 -7.26
#